data_AF-A0A202DVM6-F1
#
_entry.id   AF-A0A202DVM6-F1
#
_cell.length_a   1.000
_cell.length_b   1.000
_cell.length_c   1.000
_cell.angle_alpha   90.00
_cell.angle_beta   90.00
_cell.angle_gamma   90.00
#
_symmetry.space_group_name_H-M   'P 1'
#
loop_
_entity.id
_entity.type
_entity.pdbx_description
1 polymer ?
#
loop_
_entity_poly.entity_id
_entity_poly.type
_entity_poly.pdbx_seq_one_letter_code
_entity_poly.pdbx_strand_id
1 'polypeptide(L)'
;TYKTEAGKVDLRKSLAILRETAVSINPLLLVFLVPGLMLLPGLQRRLFTVVFLVLFLLGTVAVPLKPQLELDRMLLLLALLSALPCSLSISKLFSSIPLTGGRWRHSLLPASVGAFLFATVFSAASVMLNRSSEMFFFSGSLTENLAKAIAEHGGVGRTVFSGFVMHDLNKGHISHLPYYTGTPMVASSHVHNLWRYKQVFPKSFIDRGDTGMDEYLDLFNATSVVAHEKPWIEYFLKRPQDFHHVWAQHRFHLFKRRAPVSGYFLEGKGKIIEQSTSGITLVPQTESLVLSFRYVPSLISSDCTIGKANIDQEVIFIKLDNCPVGKEVRLRSASYFSRLLRGV
;
A
#
# COMPACT_ATOMS: atom_id res chain seq x y z
N THR A 1 16.13 -10.85 1.69
CA THR A 1 16.60 -11.47 0.43
C THR A 1 15.48 -12.38 -0.06
N TYR A 2 14.55 -11.90 -0.89
CA TYR A 2 13.51 -12.72 -1.55
C TYR A 2 13.87 -12.96 -3.02
N LYS A 3 15.14 -13.28 -3.29
CA LYS A 3 15.43 -14.06 -4.49
C LYS A 3 15.03 -15.49 -4.17
N THR A 4 13.99 -15.94 -4.86
CA THR A 4 13.81 -17.34 -5.30
C THR A 4 13.67 -18.41 -4.22
N GLU A 5 12.53 -18.43 -3.55
CA GLU A 5 11.79 -19.69 -3.37
C GLU A 5 10.36 -19.60 -3.91
N ALA A 6 10.08 -18.63 -4.78
CA ALA A 6 8.87 -18.68 -5.59
C ALA A 6 8.99 -19.85 -6.57
N GLY A 7 7.97 -20.70 -6.62
CA GLY A 7 7.85 -21.76 -7.63
C GLY A 7 8.13 -23.19 -7.15
N LYS A 8 8.48 -23.42 -5.88
CA LYS A 8 8.48 -24.77 -5.30
C LYS A 8 7.33 -24.92 -4.31
N VAL A 9 6.64 -26.05 -4.39
CA VAL A 9 5.65 -26.43 -3.38
C VAL A 9 6.42 -26.81 -2.12
N ASP A 10 6.26 -26.01 -1.06
CA ASP A 10 6.79 -26.32 0.28
C ASP A 10 5.64 -26.72 1.19
N LEU A 11 5.51 -28.04 1.42
CA LEU A 11 4.48 -28.61 2.29
C LEU A 11 4.57 -28.11 3.73
N ARG A 12 5.77 -27.85 4.26
CA ARG A 12 5.93 -27.37 5.64
C ARG A 12 5.34 -25.98 5.77
N LYS A 13 5.62 -25.11 4.80
CA LYS A 13 5.07 -23.77 4.73
C LYS A 13 3.56 -23.77 4.54
N SER A 14 3.03 -24.62 3.65
CA SER A 14 1.58 -24.76 3.46
C SER A 14 0.86 -25.22 4.73
N LEU A 15 1.44 -26.18 5.46
CA LEU A 15 0.89 -26.66 6.74
C LEU A 15 0.97 -25.60 7.84
N ALA A 16 2.05 -24.80 7.88
CA ALA A 16 2.16 -23.70 8.82
C ALA A 16 1.07 -22.65 8.59
N ILE A 17 0.85 -22.22 7.33
CA ILE A 17 -0.22 -21.29 6.96
C ILE A 17 -1.59 -21.85 7.34
N LEU A 18 -1.84 -23.13 7.05
CA LEU A 18 -3.11 -23.79 7.40
C LEU A 18 -3.32 -23.81 8.91
N ARG A 19 -2.29 -24.14 9.69
CA ARG A 19 -2.34 -24.16 11.16
C ARG A 19 -2.62 -22.77 11.72
N GLU A 20 -1.88 -21.76 11.28
CA GLU A 20 -2.07 -20.37 11.70
C GLU A 20 -3.48 -19.87 11.39
N THR A 21 -3.98 -20.20 10.20
CA THR A 21 -5.34 -19.84 9.79
C THR A 21 -6.40 -20.62 10.58
N ALA A 22 -6.21 -21.91 10.83
CA ALA A 22 -7.15 -22.71 11.61
C ALA A 22 -7.25 -22.23 13.07
N VAL A 23 -6.14 -21.75 13.65
CA VAL A 23 -6.13 -21.18 15.02
C VAL A 23 -6.88 -19.85 15.10
N SER A 24 -6.91 -19.06 14.01
CA SER A 24 -7.61 -17.76 13.96
C SER A 24 -9.08 -17.84 13.55
N ILE A 25 -9.54 -19.00 13.05
CA ILE A 25 -10.93 -19.23 12.64
C ILE A 25 -11.80 -19.69 13.82
N ASN A 26 -13.08 -19.32 13.82
CA ASN A 26 -14.05 -19.80 14.80
C ASN A 26 -14.15 -21.34 14.77
N PRO A 27 -13.95 -22.05 15.90
CA PRO A 27 -13.91 -23.52 15.93
C PRO A 27 -15.22 -24.17 15.46
N LEU A 28 -16.36 -23.48 15.57
CA LEU A 28 -17.63 -23.98 15.04
C LEU A 28 -17.58 -24.17 13.53
N LEU A 29 -16.86 -23.31 12.80
CA LEU A 29 -16.69 -23.45 11.36
C LEU A 29 -15.89 -24.71 11.01
N LEU A 30 -14.84 -25.02 11.77
CA LEU A 30 -14.03 -26.21 11.54
C LEU A 30 -14.83 -27.51 11.77
N VAL A 31 -15.67 -27.53 12.82
CA VAL A 31 -16.44 -28.72 13.21
C VAL A 31 -17.69 -28.93 12.35
N PHE A 32 -18.44 -27.87 12.06
CA PHE A 32 -19.75 -27.97 11.41
C PHE A 32 -19.72 -27.83 9.88
N LEU A 33 -18.55 -27.54 9.29
CA LEU A 33 -18.41 -27.38 7.85
C LEU A 33 -18.75 -28.67 7.10
N VAL A 34 -18.07 -29.77 7.42
CA VAL A 34 -18.27 -31.05 6.70
C VAL A 34 -19.69 -31.57 6.86
N PRO A 35 -20.29 -31.64 8.07
CA PRO A 35 -21.69 -31.97 8.22
C PRO A 35 -22.61 -31.04 7.42
N GLY A 36 -22.26 -29.75 7.36
CA GLY A 36 -23.06 -28.72 6.68
C GLY A 36 -23.09 -28.90 5.18
N LEU A 37 -21.93 -29.21 4.59
CA LEU A 37 -21.83 -29.54 3.18
C LEU A 37 -22.64 -30.80 2.85
N MET A 38 -22.66 -31.80 3.73
CA MET A 38 -23.43 -33.03 3.50
C MET A 38 -24.94 -32.80 3.52
N LEU A 39 -25.41 -31.79 4.27
CA LEU A 39 -26.82 -31.39 4.33
C LEU A 39 -27.29 -30.58 3.10
N LEU A 40 -26.38 -30.08 2.27
CA LEU A 40 -26.74 -29.32 1.07
C LEU A 40 -27.37 -30.22 -0.02
N PRO A 41 -28.36 -29.71 -0.79
CA PRO A 41 -28.89 -30.37 -1.98
C PRO A 41 -27.81 -30.67 -3.01
N GLY A 42 -27.97 -31.75 -3.78
CA GLY A 42 -26.89 -32.34 -4.60
C GLY A 42 -26.08 -31.37 -5.48
N LEU A 43 -26.74 -30.48 -6.24
CA LEU A 43 -26.04 -29.50 -7.09
C LEU A 43 -25.30 -28.44 -6.25
N GLN A 44 -25.95 -27.92 -5.21
CA GLN A 44 -25.34 -26.93 -4.31
C GLN A 44 -24.15 -27.53 -3.56
N ARG A 45 -24.29 -28.77 -3.05
CA ARG A 45 -23.20 -29.51 -2.42
C ARG A 45 -22.00 -29.62 -3.35
N ARG A 46 -22.21 -30.03 -4.60
CA ARG A 46 -21.12 -30.14 -5.59
C ARG A 46 -20.45 -28.78 -5.83
N LEU A 47 -21.23 -27.72 -6.03
CA LEU A 47 -20.70 -26.38 -6.28
C LEU A 47 -19.90 -25.86 -5.09
N PHE A 48 -20.44 -25.94 -3.87
CA PHE A 48 -19.74 -25.55 -2.65
C PHE A 48 -18.46 -26.36 -2.46
N THR A 49 -18.50 -27.70 -2.63
CA THR A 49 -17.29 -28.53 -2.52
C THR A 49 -16.20 -28.11 -3.51
N VAL A 50 -16.56 -27.85 -4.78
CA VAL A 50 -15.59 -27.40 -5.79
C VAL A 50 -15.01 -26.04 -5.43
N VAL A 51 -15.86 -25.06 -5.09
CA VAL A 51 -15.41 -23.72 -4.68
C VAL A 51 -14.48 -23.81 -3.46
N PHE A 52 -14.84 -24.62 -2.48
CA PHE A 52 -14.08 -24.76 -1.23
C PHE A 52 -12.73 -25.41 -1.49
N LEU A 53 -12.69 -26.44 -2.33
CA LEU A 53 -11.46 -27.09 -2.75
C LEU A 53 -10.55 -26.12 -3.52
N VAL A 54 -11.10 -25.32 -4.42
CA VAL A 54 -10.32 -24.30 -5.17
C VAL A 54 -9.75 -23.25 -4.22
N LEU A 55 -10.58 -22.66 -3.35
CA LEU A 55 -10.12 -21.64 -2.39
C LEU A 55 -9.09 -22.19 -1.41
N PHE A 56 -9.29 -23.44 -0.95
CA PHE A 56 -8.33 -24.12 -0.09
C PHE A 56 -6.98 -24.34 -0.80
N LEU A 57 -7.00 -24.83 -2.05
CA LEU A 57 -5.78 -25.03 -2.83
C LEU A 57 -5.06 -23.72 -3.11
N LEU A 58 -5.79 -22.66 -3.46
CA LEU A 58 -5.20 -21.33 -3.66
C LEU A 58 -4.59 -20.78 -2.36
N GLY A 59 -5.32 -20.91 -1.25
CA GLY A 59 -4.91 -20.39 0.05
C GLY A 59 -3.84 -21.18 0.79
N THR A 60 -3.53 -22.40 0.36
CA THR A 60 -2.48 -23.24 0.97
C THR A 60 -1.35 -23.57 0.00
N VAL A 61 -1.66 -24.19 -1.13
CA VAL A 61 -0.67 -24.71 -2.09
C VAL A 61 -0.13 -23.63 -3.01
N ALA A 62 -0.96 -22.66 -3.43
CA ALA A 62 -0.52 -21.63 -4.38
C ALA A 62 0.24 -20.47 -3.72
N VAL A 63 0.12 -20.28 -2.41
CA VAL A 63 0.84 -19.26 -1.64
C VAL A 63 2.37 -19.36 -1.80
N PRO A 64 3.03 -20.51 -1.58
CA PRO A 64 4.47 -20.64 -1.80
C PRO A 64 4.86 -20.47 -3.28
N LEU A 65 3.97 -20.77 -4.23
CA LEU A 65 4.24 -20.61 -5.66
C LEU A 65 4.26 -19.14 -6.07
N LYS A 66 3.31 -18.33 -5.58
CA LYS A 66 3.19 -16.90 -5.91
C LYS A 66 2.88 -16.05 -4.66
N PRO A 67 3.87 -15.85 -3.76
CA PRO A 67 3.65 -15.12 -2.51
C PRO A 67 3.26 -13.65 -2.71
N GLN A 68 3.62 -13.06 -3.85
CA GLN A 68 3.29 -11.66 -4.19
C GLN A 68 1.79 -11.41 -4.40
N LEU A 69 1.00 -12.46 -4.62
CA LEU A 69 -0.44 -12.35 -4.85
C LEU A 69 -1.26 -12.44 -3.56
N GLU A 70 -0.63 -12.65 -2.39
CA GLU A 70 -1.30 -12.74 -1.09
C GLU A 70 -2.47 -13.75 -1.11
N LEU A 71 -2.25 -14.90 -1.76
CA LEU A 71 -3.28 -15.92 -1.97
C LEU A 71 -3.76 -16.58 -0.67
N ASP A 72 -3.02 -16.44 0.43
CA ASP A 72 -3.40 -16.87 1.77
C ASP A 72 -4.74 -16.24 2.20
N ARG A 73 -5.05 -15.04 1.70
CA ARG A 73 -6.36 -14.40 1.89
C ARG A 73 -7.54 -15.19 1.33
N MET A 74 -7.33 -16.15 0.43
CA MET A 74 -8.39 -17.06 -0.03
C MET A 74 -8.93 -17.94 1.11
N LEU A 75 -8.14 -18.20 2.15
CA LEU A 75 -8.62 -18.93 3.34
C LEU A 75 -9.60 -18.11 4.17
N LEU A 76 -9.47 -16.78 4.18
CA LEU A 76 -10.46 -15.89 4.79
C LEU A 76 -11.80 -15.96 4.04
N LEU A 77 -11.75 -15.94 2.70
CA LEU A 77 -12.94 -16.10 1.87
C LEU A 77 -13.58 -17.48 2.07
N LEU A 78 -12.77 -18.53 2.18
CA LEU A 78 -13.22 -19.88 2.50
C LEU A 78 -13.94 -19.91 3.86
N ALA A 79 -13.36 -19.29 4.89
CA ALA A 79 -13.96 -19.19 6.23
C ALA A 79 -15.30 -18.45 6.19
N LEU A 80 -15.39 -17.33 5.46
CA LEU A 80 -16.65 -16.58 5.30
C LEU A 80 -17.73 -17.43 4.60
N LEU A 81 -17.38 -18.09 3.50
CA LEU A 81 -18.32 -18.96 2.79
C LEU A 81 -18.73 -20.18 3.61
N SER A 82 -17.84 -20.70 4.46
CA SER A 82 -18.11 -21.84 5.34
C SER A 82 -19.23 -21.59 6.34
N ALA A 83 -19.53 -20.32 6.66
CA ALA A 83 -20.63 -19.96 7.55
C ALA A 83 -21.99 -20.46 7.05
N LEU A 84 -22.21 -20.52 5.73
CA LEU A 84 -23.46 -20.99 5.13
C LEU A 84 -23.74 -22.47 5.44
N PRO A 85 -22.92 -23.46 5.02
CA PRO A 85 -23.14 -24.85 5.39
C PRO A 85 -23.10 -25.07 6.90
N CYS A 86 -22.23 -24.37 7.63
CA CYS A 86 -22.18 -24.49 9.10
C CYS A 86 -23.51 -24.09 9.75
N SER A 87 -24.11 -22.98 9.30
CA SER A 87 -25.41 -22.51 9.81
C SER A 87 -26.53 -23.54 9.62
N LEU A 88 -26.53 -24.29 8.50
CA LEU A 88 -27.49 -25.36 8.26
C LEU A 88 -27.35 -26.51 9.25
N SER A 89 -26.10 -26.95 9.50
CA SER A 89 -25.83 -27.98 10.51
C SER A 89 -26.25 -27.55 11.91
N ILE A 90 -25.88 -26.32 12.28
CA ILE A 90 -26.21 -25.75 13.58
C ILE A 90 -27.73 -25.61 13.72
N SER A 91 -28.42 -25.09 12.71
CA SER A 91 -29.88 -24.98 12.71
C SER A 91 -30.56 -26.34 12.88
N LYS A 92 -30.09 -27.38 12.18
CA LYS A 92 -30.60 -28.74 12.31
C LYS A 92 -30.34 -29.33 13.69
N LEU A 93 -29.18 -29.04 14.28
CA LEU A 93 -28.83 -29.41 15.65
C LEU A 93 -29.78 -28.75 16.66
N PHE A 94 -30.04 -27.45 16.56
CA PHE A 94 -30.99 -26.75 17.43
C PHE A 94 -32.44 -27.23 17.25
N SER A 95 -32.84 -27.52 16.01
CA SER A 95 -34.18 -28.05 15.69
C SER A 95 -34.41 -29.48 16.21
N SER A 96 -33.34 -30.20 16.55
CA SER A 96 -33.43 -31.57 17.07
C SER A 96 -33.70 -31.65 18.59
N ILE A 97 -33.80 -30.51 19.27
CA ILE A 97 -34.07 -30.45 20.71
C ILE A 97 -35.55 -30.76 20.96
N PRO A 98 -35.91 -31.82 21.71
CA PRO A 98 -37.29 -32.13 22.00
C PRO A 98 -37.92 -31.08 22.92
N LEU A 99 -39.10 -30.55 22.53
CA LEU A 99 -39.86 -29.56 23.30
C LEU A 99 -40.46 -30.12 24.60
N THR A 100 -40.56 -31.44 24.73
CA THR A 100 -41.22 -32.13 25.84
C THR A 100 -40.28 -33.11 26.54
N GLY A 101 -39.79 -32.76 27.73
CA GLY A 101 -39.29 -33.70 28.75
C GLY A 101 -38.12 -34.62 28.37
N GLY A 102 -37.30 -34.27 27.37
CA GLY A 102 -36.17 -35.11 26.93
C GLY A 102 -34.96 -35.05 27.86
N ARG A 103 -34.25 -36.19 27.98
CA ARG A 103 -33.00 -36.36 28.74
C ARG A 103 -32.03 -35.21 28.45
N TRP A 104 -31.61 -34.47 29.49
CA TRP A 104 -30.65 -33.34 29.47
C TRP A 104 -29.43 -33.53 28.57
N ARG A 105 -29.01 -34.79 28.35
CA ARG A 105 -27.92 -35.18 27.43
C ARG A 105 -28.11 -34.71 25.99
N HIS A 106 -29.36 -34.60 25.50
CA HIS A 106 -29.64 -34.12 24.14
C HIS A 106 -29.50 -32.60 24.00
N SER A 107 -29.49 -31.86 25.11
CA SER A 107 -29.38 -30.39 25.12
C SER A 107 -27.94 -29.90 25.32
N LEU A 108 -27.02 -30.75 25.77
CA LEU A 108 -25.63 -30.35 26.05
C LEU A 108 -24.90 -29.84 24.81
N LEU A 109 -24.95 -30.59 23.70
CA LEU A 109 -24.23 -30.21 22.49
C LEU A 109 -24.79 -28.91 21.87
N PRO A 110 -26.12 -28.76 21.67
CA PRO A 110 -26.69 -27.47 21.26
C PRO A 110 -26.39 -26.33 22.23
N ALA A 111 -26.44 -26.56 23.55
CA ALA A 111 -26.11 -25.54 24.55
C ALA A 111 -24.64 -25.09 24.44
N SER A 112 -23.70 -26.03 24.28
CA SER A 112 -22.29 -25.72 24.04
C SER A 112 -22.10 -24.91 22.76
N VAL A 113 -22.75 -25.30 21.66
CA VAL A 113 -22.70 -24.53 20.39
C VAL A 113 -23.29 -23.12 20.58
N GLY A 114 -24.40 -23.00 21.30
CA GLY A 114 -25.00 -21.72 21.66
C GLY A 114 -24.06 -20.84 22.49
N ALA A 115 -23.36 -21.44 23.45
CA ALA A 115 -22.35 -20.75 24.25
C ALA A 115 -21.18 -20.23 23.38
N PHE A 116 -20.68 -21.02 22.43
CA PHE A 116 -19.64 -20.58 21.49
C PHE A 116 -20.14 -19.47 20.54
N LEU A 117 -21.37 -19.55 20.05
CA LEU A 117 -21.99 -18.49 19.24
C LEU A 117 -22.10 -17.19 20.03
N PHE A 118 -22.56 -17.27 21.29
CA PHE A 118 -22.65 -16.11 22.17
C PHE A 118 -21.27 -15.53 22.49
N ALA A 119 -20.28 -16.38 22.79
CA ALA A 119 -18.89 -15.97 23.02
C ALA A 119 -18.28 -15.24 21.81
N THR A 120 -18.72 -15.58 20.58
CA THR A 120 -18.24 -14.93 19.35
C THR A 120 -18.53 -13.42 19.34
N VAL A 121 -19.64 -12.98 19.95
CA VAL A 121 -19.96 -11.55 20.08
C VAL A 121 -18.93 -10.82 20.94
N PHE A 122 -18.51 -11.43 22.05
CA PHE A 122 -17.47 -10.87 22.93
C PHE A 122 -16.09 -10.92 22.27
N SER A 123 -15.77 -11.98 21.53
CA SER A 123 -14.53 -12.05 20.75
C SER A 123 -14.50 -10.94 19.69
N ALA A 124 -15.58 -10.74 18.94
CA ALA A 124 -15.68 -9.65 17.96
C ALA A 124 -15.57 -8.28 18.64
N ALA A 125 -16.23 -8.09 19.78
CA ALA A 125 -16.09 -6.87 20.57
C ALA A 125 -14.65 -6.65 21.04
N SER A 126 -13.95 -7.71 21.46
CA SER A 126 -12.53 -7.61 21.86
C SER A 126 -11.64 -7.15 20.70
N VAL A 127 -11.89 -7.62 19.47
CA VAL A 127 -11.18 -7.20 18.26
C VAL A 127 -11.48 -5.73 17.96
N MET A 128 -12.75 -5.32 17.98
CA MET A 128 -13.17 -3.93 17.73
C MET A 128 -12.64 -2.95 18.79
N LEU A 129 -12.56 -3.38 20.04
CA LEU A 129 -12.00 -2.62 21.15
C LEU A 129 -10.47 -2.73 21.25
N ASN A 130 -9.82 -3.38 20.29
CA ASN A 130 -8.38 -3.54 20.23
C ASN A 130 -7.76 -4.26 21.44
N ARG A 131 -8.48 -5.25 21.98
CA ARG A 131 -8.10 -6.09 23.14
C ARG A 131 -7.79 -7.54 22.74
N SER A 132 -7.79 -7.86 21.46
CA SER A 132 -7.35 -9.17 20.94
C SER A 132 -5.82 -9.32 20.97
N SER A 133 -5.33 -10.55 20.75
CA SER A 133 -3.90 -10.83 20.59
C SER A 133 -3.29 -10.05 19.42
N GLU A 134 -4.07 -9.85 18.35
CA GLU A 134 -3.74 -8.96 17.25
C GLU A 134 -4.30 -7.58 17.54
N MET A 135 -3.43 -6.58 17.68
CA MET A 135 -3.81 -5.19 17.91
C MET A 135 -3.70 -4.38 16.63
N PHE A 136 -4.75 -3.65 16.30
CA PHE A 136 -4.74 -2.60 15.31
C PHE A 136 -4.01 -1.38 15.87
N PHE A 137 -3.11 -0.84 15.07
CA PHE A 137 -2.41 0.37 15.40
C PHE A 137 -2.84 1.47 14.43
N PHE A 138 -3.32 2.58 14.98
CA PHE A 138 -3.60 3.78 14.22
C PHE A 138 -2.36 4.67 14.19
N SER A 139 -2.29 5.55 13.18
CA SER A 139 -1.20 6.51 13.03
C SER A 139 -1.06 7.34 14.31
N GLY A 140 0.16 7.40 14.85
CA GLY A 140 0.45 8.26 15.99
C GLY A 140 0.43 9.75 15.63
N SER A 141 0.49 10.60 16.65
CA SER A 141 0.52 12.07 16.50
C SER A 141 1.66 12.59 15.62
N LEU A 142 2.76 11.84 15.49
CA LEU A 142 3.87 12.18 14.62
C LEU A 142 3.44 12.40 13.16
N THR A 143 2.59 11.52 12.62
CA THR A 143 2.16 11.61 11.21
C THR A 143 1.30 12.86 10.98
N GLU A 144 0.40 13.15 11.91
CA GLU A 144 -0.44 14.34 11.87
C GLU A 144 0.39 15.62 12.03
N ASN A 145 1.30 15.66 13.00
CA ASN A 145 2.16 16.81 13.24
C ASN A 145 3.13 17.06 12.08
N LEU A 146 3.70 15.99 11.51
CA LEU A 146 4.53 16.10 10.32
C LEU A 146 3.73 16.60 9.11
N ALA A 147 2.50 16.10 8.92
CA ALA A 147 1.61 16.59 7.87
C ALA A 147 1.33 18.10 8.04
N LYS A 148 1.00 18.55 9.25
CA LYS A 148 0.81 19.98 9.56
C LYS A 148 2.08 20.79 9.27
N ALA A 149 3.24 20.33 9.72
CA ALA A 149 4.51 21.02 9.49
C ALA A 149 4.86 21.13 7.99
N ILE A 150 4.60 20.09 7.20
CA ILE A 150 4.80 20.12 5.75
C ILE A 150 3.78 21.04 5.08
N ALA A 151 2.51 21.03 5.48
CA ALA A 151 1.51 21.93 4.94
C ALA A 151 1.86 23.41 5.21
N GLU A 152 2.39 23.70 6.40
CA GLU A 152 2.75 25.05 6.82
C GLU A 152 4.08 25.55 6.23
N HIS A 153 5.09 24.68 6.13
CA HIS A 153 6.46 25.09 5.79
C HIS A 153 7.02 24.45 4.51
N GLY A 154 6.29 23.52 3.88
CA GLY A 154 6.75 22.71 2.75
C GLY A 154 7.03 23.51 1.48
N GLY A 155 6.39 24.68 1.34
CA GLY A 155 6.53 25.57 0.19
C GLY A 155 5.66 25.15 -1.00
N VAL A 156 5.92 25.78 -2.16
CA VAL A 156 5.11 25.63 -3.39
C VAL A 156 5.55 24.45 -4.28
N GLY A 157 6.74 23.91 -4.02
CA GLY A 157 7.32 22.80 -4.77
C GLY A 157 7.07 21.47 -4.07
N ARG A 158 8.06 20.57 -4.14
CA ARG A 158 7.99 19.25 -3.53
C ARG A 158 8.68 19.20 -2.17
N THR A 159 8.20 18.31 -1.31
CA THR A 159 8.91 17.87 -0.10
C THR A 159 9.67 16.58 -0.38
N VAL A 160 10.99 16.60 -0.25
CA VAL A 160 11.85 15.43 -0.43
C VAL A 160 12.10 14.76 0.91
N PHE A 161 11.92 13.44 1.01
CA PHE A 161 12.34 12.66 2.17
C PHE A 161 13.74 12.09 1.93
N SER A 162 14.73 12.65 2.62
CA SER A 162 16.12 12.21 2.57
C SER A 162 16.33 10.89 3.33
N GLY A 163 17.29 10.09 2.86
CA GLY A 163 17.55 8.75 3.40
C GLY A 163 16.61 7.68 2.83
N PHE A 164 16.53 6.55 3.52
CA PHE A 164 15.63 5.45 3.21
C PHE A 164 14.40 5.50 4.11
N VAL A 165 13.28 5.94 3.54
CA VAL A 165 11.98 5.79 4.18
C VAL A 165 11.44 4.41 3.83
N MET A 166 11.44 3.51 4.82
CA MET A 166 10.47 2.42 4.85
C MET A 166 9.12 3.09 5.13
N HIS A 167 8.19 3.01 4.18
CA HIS A 167 6.83 3.59 4.11
C HIS A 167 6.07 3.89 5.44
N ASP A 168 6.46 3.31 6.57
CA ASP A 168 5.89 3.44 7.90
C ASP A 168 6.43 4.68 8.64
N LEU A 169 5.51 5.57 9.02
CA LEU A 169 5.73 6.73 9.87
C LEU A 169 4.96 6.54 11.18
N ASN A 170 5.53 5.79 12.13
CA ASN A 170 4.91 5.51 13.44
C ASN A 170 3.47 4.98 13.30
N LYS A 171 3.32 3.82 12.66
CA LYS A 171 2.05 3.15 12.36
C LYS A 171 1.19 3.90 11.33
N GLY A 172 1.68 5.02 10.78
CA GLY A 172 1.11 5.73 9.63
C GLY A 172 1.86 5.41 8.34
N HIS A 173 1.36 5.90 7.19
CA HIS A 173 2.01 5.69 5.90
C HIS A 173 2.39 7.02 5.23
N ILE A 174 3.62 7.11 4.72
CA ILE A 174 4.09 8.28 3.96
C ILE A 174 3.26 8.56 2.69
N SER A 175 2.69 7.50 2.10
CA SER A 175 1.90 7.58 0.85
C SER A 175 0.66 8.47 0.97
N HIS A 176 0.13 8.68 2.18
CA HIS A 176 -1.05 9.51 2.41
C HIS A 176 -0.69 10.98 2.66
N LEU A 177 0.56 11.29 2.99
CA LEU A 177 0.95 12.65 3.29
C LEU A 177 0.68 13.63 2.13
N PRO A 178 0.93 13.33 0.84
CA PRO A 178 0.60 14.27 -0.23
C PRO A 178 -0.87 14.69 -0.26
N TYR A 179 -1.78 13.80 0.15
CA TYR A 179 -3.21 14.10 0.26
C TYR A 179 -3.50 14.99 1.48
N TYR A 180 -2.87 14.71 2.63
CA TYR A 180 -3.08 15.50 3.86
C TYR A 180 -2.43 16.88 3.81
N THR A 181 -1.30 17.04 3.11
CA THR A 181 -0.54 18.29 3.08
C THR A 181 -0.83 19.13 1.83
N GLY A 182 -1.41 18.53 0.78
CA GLY A 182 -1.53 19.17 -0.53
C GLY A 182 -0.18 19.39 -1.23
N THR A 183 0.91 18.80 -0.72
CA THR A 183 2.27 19.00 -1.21
C THR A 183 2.76 17.74 -1.91
N PRO A 184 3.21 17.81 -3.18
CA PRO A 184 3.81 16.65 -3.84
C PRO A 184 5.08 16.21 -3.12
N MET A 185 5.38 14.92 -3.13
CA MET A 185 6.51 14.36 -2.37
C MET A 185 7.45 13.52 -3.24
N VAL A 186 8.71 13.46 -2.83
CA VAL A 186 9.72 12.58 -3.40
C VAL A 186 10.32 11.74 -2.27
N ALA A 187 10.28 10.42 -2.40
CA ALA A 187 10.82 9.49 -1.42
C ALA A 187 11.49 8.29 -2.13
N SER A 188 12.31 7.55 -1.38
CA SER A 188 12.94 6.29 -1.84
C SER A 188 11.93 5.27 -2.37
N SER A 189 10.80 5.13 -1.68
CA SER A 189 9.60 4.47 -2.17
C SER A 189 8.37 4.97 -1.44
N HIS A 190 7.24 4.94 -2.13
CA HIS A 190 5.92 5.25 -1.58
C HIS A 190 5.12 3.99 -1.22
N VAL A 191 5.65 2.79 -1.49
CA VAL A 191 4.99 1.49 -1.23
C VAL A 191 5.95 0.48 -0.60
N HIS A 192 5.39 -0.61 -0.06
CA HIS A 192 6.09 -1.76 0.55
C HIS A 192 6.83 -2.64 -0.48
N ASN A 193 7.66 -2.06 -1.35
CA ASN A 193 8.38 -2.80 -2.40
C ASN A 193 9.91 -2.83 -2.22
N LEU A 194 10.45 -2.07 -1.27
CA LEU A 194 11.89 -2.02 -0.98
C LEU A 194 12.21 -2.71 0.35
N TRP A 195 13.01 -3.77 0.27
CA TRP A 195 13.49 -4.55 1.43
C TRP A 195 14.99 -4.37 1.69
N ARG A 196 15.61 -3.43 0.98
CA ARG A 196 17.00 -3.03 1.13
C ARG A 196 17.05 -1.51 1.15
N TYR A 197 18.00 -0.97 1.92
CA TYR A 197 18.25 0.46 1.95
C TYR A 197 18.46 0.97 0.53
N LYS A 198 17.63 1.91 0.11
CA LYS A 198 17.79 2.66 -1.11
C LYS A 198 17.39 4.09 -0.79
N GLN A 199 18.36 4.96 -0.68
CA GLN A 199 18.08 6.36 -0.43
C GLN A 199 17.47 7.05 -1.65
N VAL A 200 16.84 8.21 -1.42
CA VAL A 200 16.25 9.03 -2.49
C VAL A 200 17.31 9.65 -3.42
N PHE A 201 18.47 10.01 -2.89
CA PHE A 201 19.54 10.67 -3.64
C PHE A 201 20.39 9.62 -4.37
N PRO A 202 20.51 9.69 -5.72
CA PRO A 202 21.34 8.77 -6.47
C PRO A 202 22.83 8.95 -6.15
N LYS A 203 23.63 7.91 -6.37
CA LYS A 203 25.04 7.93 -5.99
C LYS A 203 25.82 8.98 -6.80
N SER A 204 25.48 9.17 -8.07
CA SER A 204 26.12 10.18 -8.93
C SER A 204 26.00 11.61 -8.40
N PHE A 205 24.91 11.93 -7.68
CA PHE A 205 24.72 13.26 -7.09
C PHE A 205 25.44 13.40 -5.76
N ILE A 206 25.47 12.34 -4.95
CA ILE A 206 26.14 12.34 -3.65
C ILE A 206 27.66 12.43 -3.81
N ASP A 207 28.22 11.68 -4.77
CA ASP A 207 29.66 11.67 -5.03
C ASP A 207 30.17 13.05 -5.49
N ARG A 208 29.28 13.92 -6.00
CA ARG A 208 29.58 15.32 -6.35
C ARG A 208 29.47 16.30 -5.17
N GLY A 209 29.05 15.84 -3.99
CA GLY A 209 28.92 16.67 -2.80
C GLY A 209 27.81 17.71 -2.92
N ASP A 210 28.04 18.90 -2.37
CA ASP A 210 27.00 19.93 -2.19
C ASP A 210 26.38 20.38 -3.51
N THR A 211 27.18 20.52 -4.57
CA THR A 211 26.70 20.90 -5.90
C THR A 211 25.74 19.86 -6.49
N GLY A 212 26.05 18.57 -6.35
CA GLY A 212 25.17 17.51 -6.79
C GLY A 212 23.89 17.43 -5.95
N MET A 213 23.98 17.68 -4.65
CA MET A 213 22.79 17.70 -3.80
C MET A 213 21.83 18.83 -4.16
N ASP A 214 22.34 20.04 -4.39
CA ASP A 214 21.52 21.18 -4.81
C ASP A 214 20.93 20.97 -6.20
N GLU A 215 21.72 20.48 -7.15
CA GLU A 215 21.26 20.13 -8.50
C GLU A 215 20.11 19.11 -8.44
N TYR A 216 20.23 18.06 -7.63
CA TYR A 216 19.15 17.08 -7.48
C TYR A 216 17.89 17.71 -6.89
N LEU A 217 18.03 18.55 -5.86
CA LEU A 217 16.89 19.22 -5.23
C LEU A 217 16.21 20.18 -6.21
N ASP A 218 16.96 20.89 -7.05
CA ASP A 218 16.42 21.78 -8.08
C ASP A 218 15.74 21.01 -9.21
N LEU A 219 16.35 19.93 -9.72
CA LEU A 219 15.76 19.07 -10.74
C LEU A 219 14.39 18.52 -10.31
N PHE A 220 14.23 18.21 -9.03
CA PHE A 220 12.97 17.72 -8.47
C PHE A 220 12.05 18.82 -7.95
N ASN A 221 12.36 20.10 -8.20
CA ASN A 221 11.59 21.26 -7.73
C ASN A 221 11.33 21.18 -6.22
N ALA A 222 12.32 20.75 -5.45
CA ALA A 222 12.20 20.58 -4.02
C ALA A 222 12.25 21.94 -3.34
N THR A 223 11.26 22.27 -2.52
CA THR A 223 11.23 23.48 -1.69
C THR A 223 11.51 23.18 -0.22
N SER A 224 11.35 21.92 0.18
CA SER A 224 11.64 21.45 1.53
C SER A 224 12.18 20.03 1.52
N VAL A 225 12.91 19.69 2.57
CA VAL A 225 13.47 18.36 2.79
C VAL A 225 13.13 17.89 4.20
N VAL A 226 12.54 16.70 4.31
CA VAL A 226 12.43 15.97 5.57
C VAL A 226 13.66 15.07 5.70
N ALA A 227 14.40 15.23 6.79
CA ALA A 227 15.49 14.33 7.16
C ALA A 227 15.18 13.57 8.42
N HIS A 228 15.49 12.27 8.42
CA HIS A 228 15.23 11.39 9.55
C HIS A 228 16.41 10.52 9.99
N GLU A 229 17.47 10.48 9.18
CA GLU A 229 18.69 9.76 9.51
C GLU A 229 19.75 10.75 9.93
N LYS A 230 20.56 10.37 10.93
CA LYS A 230 21.59 11.22 11.52
C LYS A 230 22.51 11.89 10.48
N PRO A 231 23.05 11.17 9.46
CA PRO A 231 23.91 11.82 8.46
C PRO A 231 23.21 12.94 7.68
N TRP A 232 21.93 12.76 7.33
CA TRP A 232 21.17 13.77 6.60
C TRP A 232 20.78 14.95 7.48
N ILE A 233 20.37 14.69 8.72
CA ILE A 233 20.08 15.75 9.70
C ILE A 233 21.33 16.61 9.91
N GLU A 234 22.49 15.99 10.12
CA GLU A 234 23.76 16.70 10.27
C GLU A 234 24.15 17.46 9.00
N TYR A 235 23.94 16.88 7.82
CA TYR A 235 24.23 17.52 6.53
C TYR A 235 23.48 18.85 6.38
N PHE A 236 22.16 18.86 6.63
CA PHE A 236 21.35 20.08 6.49
C PHE A 236 21.58 21.08 7.63
N LEU A 237 21.81 20.62 8.86
CA LEU A 237 22.13 21.51 9.99
C LEU A 237 23.47 22.24 9.81
N LYS A 238 24.45 21.63 9.16
CA LYS A 238 25.76 22.25 8.84
C LYS A 238 25.68 23.32 7.74
N ARG A 239 24.52 23.51 7.09
CA ARG A 239 24.31 24.43 5.97
C ARG A 239 23.17 25.41 6.21
N PRO A 240 23.23 26.22 7.30
CA PRO A 240 22.16 27.17 7.63
C PRO A 240 21.95 28.28 6.59
N GLN A 241 22.97 28.53 5.76
CA GLN A 241 22.93 29.49 4.65
C GLN A 241 22.06 29.01 3.48
N ASP A 242 21.86 27.70 3.34
CA ASP A 242 21.08 27.09 2.24
C ASP A 242 19.73 26.55 2.74
N PHE A 243 19.71 26.07 4.00
CA PHE A 243 18.56 25.43 4.63
C PHE A 243 18.16 26.14 5.93
N HIS A 244 16.87 26.37 6.10
CA HIS A 244 16.27 26.84 7.34
C HIS A 244 15.56 25.68 8.03
N HIS A 245 16.04 25.29 9.21
CA HIS A 245 15.38 24.28 10.04
C HIS A 245 14.11 24.86 10.66
N VAL A 246 12.94 24.34 10.27
CA VAL A 246 11.63 24.93 10.60
C VAL A 246 10.82 24.10 11.58
N TRP A 247 11.07 22.79 11.66
CA TRP A 247 10.33 21.91 12.55
C TRP A 247 11.12 20.64 12.87
N ALA A 248 10.95 20.11 14.08
CA ALA A 248 11.48 18.81 14.47
C ALA A 248 10.56 18.09 15.46
N GLN A 249 10.41 16.78 15.29
CA GLN A 249 9.81 15.90 16.28
C GLN A 249 10.45 14.51 16.22
N HIS A 250 10.91 14.03 17.37
CA HIS A 250 11.69 12.79 17.49
C HIS A 250 12.89 12.81 16.54
N ARG A 251 12.97 11.87 15.59
CA ARG A 251 14.04 11.79 14.60
C ARG A 251 13.75 12.58 13.33
N PHE A 252 12.55 13.11 13.12
CA PHE A 252 12.17 13.77 11.88
C PHE A 252 12.39 15.28 11.99
N HIS A 253 13.14 15.83 11.05
CA HIS A 253 13.47 17.23 10.94
C HIS A 253 13.02 17.75 9.58
N LEU A 254 12.35 18.89 9.53
CA LEU A 254 11.95 19.56 8.31
C LEU A 254 12.83 20.78 8.08
N PHE A 255 13.40 20.84 6.89
CA PHE A 255 14.25 21.92 6.42
C PHE A 255 13.59 22.59 5.22
N LYS A 256 13.41 23.90 5.27
CA LYS A 256 12.97 24.72 4.15
C LYS A 256 14.19 25.24 3.39
N ARG A 257 14.21 25.11 2.07
CA ARG A 257 15.29 25.69 1.25
C ARG A 257 15.12 27.21 1.19
N ARG A 258 16.22 27.96 1.27
CA ARG A 258 16.17 29.44 1.24
C ARG A 258 16.00 30.00 -0.16
N ALA A 259 16.67 29.43 -1.15
CA ALA A 259 16.61 29.87 -2.54
C ALA A 259 16.30 28.70 -3.51
N PRO A 260 15.11 28.06 -3.42
CA PRO A 260 14.77 26.97 -4.31
C PRO A 260 14.52 27.47 -5.74
N VAL A 261 15.02 26.75 -6.74
CA VAL A 261 14.57 26.95 -8.13
C VAL A 261 13.13 26.45 -8.24
N SER A 262 12.20 27.35 -8.52
CA SER A 262 10.78 27.02 -8.62
C SER A 262 10.38 26.74 -10.07
N GLY A 263 10.00 25.50 -10.38
CA GLY A 263 9.47 25.17 -11.70
C GLY A 263 9.38 23.68 -11.95
N TYR A 264 8.32 23.26 -12.65
CA TYR A 264 8.17 21.87 -13.10
C TYR A 264 8.56 21.67 -14.57
N PHE A 265 9.05 22.71 -15.24
CA PHE A 265 9.47 22.71 -16.64
C PHE A 265 10.97 22.97 -16.68
N LEU A 266 11.76 21.96 -17.07
CA LEU A 266 13.20 22.13 -17.32
C LEU A 266 13.44 22.77 -18.69
N GLU A 267 12.65 22.37 -19.68
CA GLU A 267 12.66 22.91 -21.03
C GLU A 267 11.24 23.24 -21.46
N GLY A 268 11.12 24.27 -22.30
CA GLY A 268 9.81 24.79 -22.72
C GLY A 268 9.12 25.59 -21.62
N LYS A 269 7.86 25.97 -21.89
CA LYS A 269 7.03 26.73 -20.94
C LYS A 269 5.63 26.15 -20.90
N GLY A 270 4.97 26.29 -19.75
CA GLY A 270 3.61 25.82 -19.56
C GLY A 270 3.06 26.16 -18.18
N LYS A 271 1.82 25.75 -17.95
CA LYS A 271 1.15 25.88 -16.66
C LYS A 271 0.58 24.53 -16.27
N ILE A 272 0.91 24.05 -15.07
CA ILE A 272 0.23 22.89 -14.50
C ILE A 272 -1.08 23.37 -13.88
N ILE A 273 -2.20 22.81 -14.34
CA ILE A 273 -3.54 23.09 -13.80
C ILE A 273 -3.79 22.21 -12.58
N GLU A 274 -3.49 20.92 -12.70
CA GLU A 274 -3.85 19.92 -11.69
C GLU A 274 -2.77 18.84 -11.60
N GLN A 275 -2.48 18.40 -10.37
CA GLN A 275 -1.64 17.24 -10.08
C GLN A 275 -2.44 16.29 -9.20
N SER A 276 -2.64 15.07 -9.69
CA SER A 276 -3.34 14.01 -8.96
C SER A 276 -2.42 12.80 -8.79
N THR A 277 -2.85 11.82 -8.01
CA THR A 277 -2.13 10.55 -7.83
C THR A 277 -2.02 9.73 -9.13
N SER A 278 -2.91 9.95 -10.10
CA SER A 278 -2.98 9.14 -11.33
C SER A 278 -2.62 9.89 -12.61
N GLY A 279 -2.38 11.20 -12.52
CA GLY A 279 -2.10 12.02 -13.68
C GLY A 279 -1.85 13.50 -13.41
N ILE A 280 -1.41 14.19 -14.46
CA ILE A 280 -1.08 15.61 -14.47
C ILE A 280 -1.87 16.26 -15.61
N THR A 281 -2.51 17.38 -15.31
CA THR A 281 -3.20 18.21 -16.30
C THR A 281 -2.42 19.50 -16.47
N LEU A 282 -2.03 19.84 -17.70
CA LEU A 282 -1.21 21.01 -17.99
C LEU A 282 -1.63 21.70 -19.30
N VAL A 283 -1.31 22.99 -19.41
CA VAL A 283 -1.43 23.78 -20.63
C VAL A 283 -0.02 24.11 -21.12
N PRO A 284 0.43 23.52 -22.23
CA PRO A 284 1.74 23.80 -22.78
C PRO A 284 1.72 25.16 -23.49
N GLN A 285 2.78 25.94 -23.33
CA GLN A 285 3.02 27.18 -24.08
C GLN A 285 4.03 26.97 -25.22
N THR A 286 4.68 25.82 -25.26
CA THR A 286 5.61 25.39 -26.31
C THR A 286 5.24 23.99 -26.82
N GLU A 287 5.60 23.68 -28.05
CA GLU A 287 5.27 22.37 -28.67
C GLU A 287 6.08 21.21 -28.09
N SER A 288 7.29 21.50 -27.60
CA SER A 288 8.15 20.55 -26.90
C SER A 288 8.46 21.08 -25.50
N LEU A 289 8.46 20.18 -24.52
CA LEU A 289 8.71 20.49 -23.13
C LEU A 289 9.26 19.29 -22.35
N VAL A 290 10.07 19.57 -21.35
CA VAL A 290 10.62 18.56 -20.43
C VAL A 290 10.11 18.84 -19.03
N LEU A 291 9.33 17.90 -18.49
CA LEU A 291 8.71 18.02 -17.18
C LEU A 291 9.58 17.38 -16.11
N SER A 292 9.76 18.05 -14.97
CA SER A 292 10.45 17.55 -13.78
C SER A 292 9.69 16.44 -13.05
N PHE A 293 9.21 15.42 -13.75
CA PHE A 293 8.53 14.23 -13.24
C PHE A 293 9.21 13.01 -13.84
N ARG A 294 9.39 11.95 -13.04
CA ARG A 294 10.03 10.72 -13.52
C ARG A 294 9.20 10.07 -14.62
N TYR A 295 9.88 9.63 -15.68
CA TYR A 295 9.23 8.89 -16.76
C TYR A 295 8.80 7.50 -16.29
N VAL A 296 7.60 7.09 -16.67
CA VAL A 296 7.08 5.73 -16.49
C VAL A 296 6.58 5.22 -17.85
N PRO A 297 6.97 4.01 -18.30
CA PRO A 297 6.58 3.50 -19.62
C PRO A 297 5.07 3.38 -19.84
N SER A 298 4.30 3.25 -18.76
CA SER A 298 2.84 3.12 -18.81
C SER A 298 2.11 4.46 -18.86
N LEU A 299 2.76 5.58 -19.16
CA LEU A 299 2.07 6.87 -19.29
C LEU A 299 1.35 6.98 -20.65
N ILE A 300 0.20 7.63 -20.63
CA ILE A 300 -0.62 7.93 -21.81
C ILE A 300 -0.92 9.43 -21.78
N SER A 301 -0.88 10.07 -22.94
CA SER A 301 -1.28 11.45 -23.14
C SER A 301 -2.52 11.51 -24.01
N SER A 302 -3.35 12.54 -23.83
CA SER A 302 -4.46 12.82 -24.74
C SER A 302 -4.00 13.34 -26.09
N ASP A 303 -3.04 14.28 -26.11
CA ASP A 303 -2.74 15.10 -27.29
C ASP A 303 -1.26 15.36 -27.54
N CYS A 304 -0.35 14.75 -26.77
CA CYS A 304 1.10 14.87 -27.00
C CYS A 304 1.77 13.52 -27.18
N THR A 305 2.91 13.50 -27.85
CA THR A 305 3.79 12.34 -27.89
C THR A 305 4.63 12.30 -26.61
N ILE A 306 4.57 11.20 -25.85
CA ILE A 306 5.36 11.04 -24.63
C ILE A 306 6.70 10.36 -24.96
N GLY A 307 7.80 11.03 -24.62
CA GLY A 307 9.16 10.53 -24.72
C GLY A 307 9.90 10.53 -23.39
N LYS A 308 11.17 10.12 -23.45
CA LYS A 308 12.12 10.14 -22.33
C LYS A 308 13.11 11.29 -22.54
N ALA A 309 13.35 12.08 -21.51
CA ALA A 309 14.49 13.00 -21.44
C ALA A 309 15.49 12.44 -20.44
N ASN A 310 16.69 12.07 -20.90
CA ASN A 310 17.78 11.64 -20.01
C ASN A 310 18.49 12.89 -19.51
N ILE A 311 18.21 13.28 -18.26
CA ILE A 311 18.82 14.47 -17.64
C ILE A 311 20.20 14.11 -17.10
N ASP A 312 20.30 12.94 -16.48
CA ASP A 312 21.53 12.37 -15.94
C ASP A 312 21.51 10.84 -16.13
N GLN A 313 22.58 10.13 -15.77
CA GLN A 313 22.67 8.67 -15.84
C GLN A 313 21.55 7.96 -15.06
N GLU A 314 21.11 8.55 -13.95
CA GLU A 314 20.12 7.95 -13.04
C GLU A 314 18.75 8.67 -13.03
N VAL A 315 18.63 9.77 -13.79
CA VAL A 315 17.44 10.64 -13.79
C VAL A 315 16.85 10.76 -15.20
N ILE A 316 15.69 10.12 -15.38
CA ILE A 316 14.92 10.14 -16.63
C ILE A 316 13.58 10.82 -16.37
N PHE A 317 13.34 11.90 -17.09
CA PHE A 317 12.15 12.73 -16.98
C PHE A 317 11.22 12.58 -18.17
N ILE A 318 9.97 13.04 -18.00
CA ILE A 318 8.95 13.02 -19.04
C ILE A 318 9.28 14.12 -20.06
N LYS A 319 9.49 13.72 -21.31
CA LYS A 319 9.50 14.62 -22.46
C LYS A 319 8.14 14.59 -23.13
N LEU A 320 7.57 15.74 -23.46
CA LEU A 320 6.42 15.80 -24.36
C LEU A 320 6.82 16.53 -25.64
N ASP A 321 6.45 15.94 -26.77
CA ASP A 321 6.67 16.49 -28.10
C ASP A 321 5.34 16.59 -28.86
N ASN A 322 5.27 17.49 -29.84
CA ASN A 322 4.09 17.76 -30.67
C ASN A 322 2.85 18.14 -29.84
N CYS A 323 3.03 18.90 -28.76
CA CYS A 323 1.94 19.34 -27.90
C CYS A 323 1.12 20.50 -28.51
N PRO A 324 -0.21 20.48 -28.40
CA PRO A 324 -1.04 21.60 -28.85
C PRO A 324 -0.90 22.81 -27.91
N VAL A 325 -0.20 23.83 -28.38
CA VAL A 325 0.04 25.08 -27.62
C VAL A 325 -1.28 25.72 -27.19
N GLY A 326 -1.37 26.07 -25.90
CA GLY A 326 -2.53 26.73 -25.31
C GLY A 326 -3.72 25.83 -25.01
N LYS A 327 -3.67 24.52 -25.32
CA LYS A 327 -4.74 23.57 -25.03
C LYS A 327 -4.42 22.71 -23.81
N GLU A 328 -5.46 22.27 -23.10
CA GLU A 328 -5.30 21.36 -21.97
C GLU A 328 -4.85 19.98 -22.47
N VAL A 329 -3.75 19.48 -21.89
CA VAL A 329 -3.20 18.14 -22.12
C VAL A 329 -3.25 17.37 -20.81
N ARG A 330 -3.72 16.13 -20.88
CA ARG A 330 -3.80 15.22 -19.73
C ARG A 330 -2.83 14.07 -19.88
N LEU A 331 -1.90 13.97 -18.94
CA LEU A 331 -1.01 12.82 -18.76
C LEU A 331 -1.59 11.91 -17.69
N ARG A 332 -1.77 10.63 -17.99
CA ARG A 332 -2.30 9.66 -17.02
C ARG A 332 -1.56 8.34 -17.09
N SER A 333 -1.53 7.62 -15.97
CA SER A 333 -1.10 6.23 -15.99
C SER A 333 -2.12 5.35 -16.69
N ALA A 334 -1.64 4.45 -17.55
CA ALA A 334 -2.45 3.42 -18.19
C ALA A 334 -3.17 2.57 -17.14
N SER A 335 -4.41 2.17 -17.44
CA SER A 335 -5.20 1.33 -16.54
C SER A 335 -4.48 0.01 -16.24
N TYR A 336 -4.76 -0.59 -15.08
CA TYR A 336 -4.14 -1.87 -14.69
C TYR A 336 -4.27 -2.95 -15.77
N PHE A 337 -5.46 -3.13 -16.36
CA PHE A 337 -5.68 -4.09 -17.44
C PHE A 337 -4.87 -3.77 -18.70
N SER A 338 -4.76 -2.49 -19.08
CA SER A 338 -3.96 -2.11 -20.25
C SER A 338 -2.46 -2.35 -20.05
N ARG A 339 -1.96 -2.23 -18.81
CA ARG A 339 -0.56 -2.56 -18.46
C ARG A 339 -0.31 -4.05 -18.57
N LEU A 340 -1.20 -4.87 -17.99
CA LEU A 340 -1.13 -6.34 -18.08
C LEU A 340 -1.12 -6.85 -19.52
N LEU A 341 -2.01 -6.32 -20.38
CA LEU A 341 -2.10 -6.73 -21.78
C LEU A 341 -0.87 -6.33 -22.61
N ARG A 342 -0.18 -5.25 -22.22
CA ARG A 342 1.04 -4.77 -22.88
C ARG A 342 2.32 -5.43 -22.36
N GLY A 343 2.22 -6.29 -21.33
CA GLY A 343 3.38 -6.95 -20.71
C GLY A 343 4.32 -5.97 -19.99
N VAL A 344 3.79 -4.84 -19.49
CA VAL A 344 4.55 -3.81 -18.76
C VAL A 344 4.35 -3.93 -17.26
#